data_AF-A0A2M6VNY4-F1
#
_entry.id   AF-A0A2M6VNY4-F1
#
_cell.length_a   1.000
_cell.length_b   1.000
_cell.length_c   1.000
_cell.angle_alpha   90.00
_cell.angle_beta   90.00
_cell.angle_gamma   90.00
#
_symmetry.space_group_name_H-M   'P 1'
#
loop_
_entity.id
_entity.type
_entity.pdbx_description
1 polymer ?
#
loop_
_entity_poly.entity_id
_entity_poly.type
_entity_poly.pdbx_seq_one_letter_code
_entity_poly.pdbx_strand_id
1 'polypeptide(L)' 'MSNSTRDQQLQQIALEHLFIATLETRSSDSLDFHDVSVWAIKTALLAAFEAGRNAAANHSQTQAKK' A
#
# COMPACT_ATOMS: atom_id res chain seq x y z
N MET A 1 -3.26 7.85 -15.35
CA MET A 1 -3.87 6.62 -14.80
C MET A 1 -4.84 7.01 -13.70
N SER A 2 -6.08 6.48 -13.68
CA SER A 2 -7.00 6.66 -12.55
C SER A 2 -6.46 5.89 -11.35
N ASN A 3 -5.69 6.56 -10.50
CA ASN A 3 -5.09 5.94 -9.32
C ASN A 3 -6.21 5.68 -8.31
N SER A 4 -6.57 4.42 -8.08
CA SER A 4 -7.64 4.09 -7.14
C SER A 4 -7.17 4.46 -5.73
N THR A 5 -8.10 4.75 -4.81
CA THR A 5 -7.74 4.99 -3.40
C THR A 5 -6.88 3.86 -2.81
N ARG A 6 -7.13 2.62 -3.24
CA ARG A 6 -6.31 1.45 -2.87
C ARG A 6 -4.86 1.59 -3.35
N ASP A 7 -4.66 1.95 -4.61
CA ASP A 7 -3.35 2.07 -5.23
C ASP A 7 -2.53 3.18 -4.55
N GLN A 8 -3.17 4.31 -4.24
CA GLN A 8 -2.56 5.40 -3.47
C GLN A 8 -2.13 4.96 -2.06
N GLN A 9 -2.97 4.17 -1.37
CA GLN A 9 -2.63 3.64 -0.05
C GLN A 9 -1.46 2.66 -0.11
N LEU A 10 -1.45 1.76 -1.10
CA LEU A 10 -0.34 0.83 -1.31
C LEU A 10 0.96 1.57 -1.61
N GLN A 11 0.89 2.62 -2.44
CA GLN A 11 2.05 3.46 -2.75
C GLN A 11 2.59 4.16 -1.50
N GLN A 12 1.71 4.68 -0.64
CA GLN A 12 2.12 5.31 0.60
C GLN A 12 2.79 4.31 1.55
N ILE A 13 2.23 3.11 1.70
CA ILE A 13 2.79 2.05 2.54
C ILE A 13 4.17 1.61 2.02
N ALA A 14 4.32 1.46 0.70
CA ALA A 14 5.61 1.12 0.09
C ALA A 14 6.66 2.21 0.33
N LEU A 15 6.27 3.48 0.22
CA LEU A 15 7.17 4.60 0.47
C LEU A 15 7.60 4.68 1.94
N GLU A 16 6.65 4.55 2.87
CA GLU A 16 6.91 4.71 4.31
C GLU A 16 7.67 3.53 4.93
N HIS A 17 7.34 2.30 4.54
CA HIS A 17 7.88 1.11 5.19
C HIS A 17 9.01 0.45 4.39
N LEU A 18 8.95 0.50 3.06
CA LEU A 18 9.93 -0.17 2.18
C LEU A 18 10.91 0.81 1.54
N PHE A 19 10.68 2.12 1.66
CA PHE A 19 11.44 3.19 0.99
C PHE A 19 11.43 3.09 -0.55
N ILE A 20 10.35 2.52 -1.09
CA ILE A 20 10.15 2.35 -2.54
C ILE A 20 9.22 3.45 -3.03
N ALA A 21 9.70 4.30 -3.93
CA ALA A 21 8.95 5.45 -4.43
C ALA A 21 7.78 5.05 -5.36
N THR A 22 7.90 3.93 -6.07
CA THR A 22 6.85 3.45 -6.97
C THR A 22 6.75 1.93 -7.01
N LEU A 23 5.51 1.44 -7.08
CA LEU A 23 5.20 0.03 -7.30
C LEU A 23 4.98 -0.30 -8.79
N GLU A 24 5.20 0.67 -9.68
CA GLU A 24 5.19 0.44 -11.12
C GLU A 24 6.44 -0.34 -11.55
N THR A 25 6.27 -1.41 -12.33
CA THR A 25 7.38 -2.16 -12.91
C THR A 25 8.05 -1.37 -14.03
N ARG A 26 9.37 -1.23 -13.96
CA ARG A 26 10.18 -0.42 -14.88
C ARG A 26 11.03 -1.24 -15.84
N SER A 27 10.99 -2.57 -15.73
CA SER A 27 11.78 -3.51 -16.53
C SER A 27 13.28 -3.23 -16.45
N SER A 28 13.75 -2.91 -15.25
CA SER A 28 15.14 -2.58 -14.97
C SER A 28 15.52 -3.11 -13.60
N ASP A 29 16.54 -3.98 -13.56
CA ASP A 29 16.95 -4.65 -12.33
C ASP A 29 17.23 -3.68 -11.19
N SER A 30 17.97 -2.59 -11.45
CA SER A 30 18.31 -1.60 -10.42
C SER A 30 17.12 -0.76 -9.93
N LEU A 31 16.03 -0.73 -10.69
CA LEU A 31 14.83 0.05 -10.36
C LEU A 31 13.69 -0.82 -9.79
N ASP A 32 13.68 -2.12 -10.10
CA ASP A 32 12.62 -3.05 -9.70
C ASP A 32 13.03 -3.97 -8.53
N PHE A 33 14.34 -4.14 -8.29
CA PHE A 33 14.84 -4.96 -7.18
C PHE A 33 15.33 -4.08 -6.04
N HIS A 34 14.79 -4.33 -4.85
CA HIS A 34 15.10 -3.58 -3.64
C HIS A 34 15.51 -4.52 -2.52
N ASP A 35 16.65 -4.22 -1.89
CA ASP A 35 17.04 -4.88 -0.64
C ASP A 35 16.21 -4.30 0.51
N VAL A 36 15.26 -5.09 0.98
CA VAL A 36 14.35 -4.74 2.07
C VAL A 36 14.57 -5.66 3.26
N SER A 37 14.53 -5.09 4.45
CA SER A 37 14.66 -5.88 5.67
C SER A 37 13.38 -6.66 5.96
N VAL A 38 13.52 -7.82 6.60
CA VAL A 38 12.36 -8.66 6.98
C VAL A 38 11.40 -7.91 7.92
N TRP A 39 11.93 -7.00 8.76
CA TRP A 39 11.07 -6.18 9.62
C TRP A 39 10.28 -5.13 8.84
N ALA A 40 10.87 -4.50 7.82
CA ALA A 40 10.20 -3.54 6.94
C ALA A 40 9.04 -4.21 6.20
N ILE A 41 9.29 -5.40 5.64
CA ILE A 41 8.26 -6.23 5.00
C ILE A 41 7.12 -6.52 5.98
N LYS A 42 7.44 -6.98 7.20
CA LYS A 42 6.43 -7.27 8.23
C LYS A 42 5.59 -6.04 8.55
N THR A 43 6.21 -4.87 8.72
CA THR A 43 5.47 -3.63 9.02
C THR A 43 4.60 -3.18 7.86
N ALA A 44 5.08 -3.28 6.62
CA ALA A 44 4.31 -2.93 5.42
C ALA A 44 3.07 -3.82 5.27
N LEU A 45 3.20 -5.14 5.49
CA LEU A 45 2.09 -6.09 5.42
C LEU A 45 1.04 -5.83 6.49
N LEU A 46 1.47 -5.53 7.72
CA LEU A 46 0.55 -5.17 8.81
C LEU A 46 -0.21 -3.87 8.48
N ALA A 47 0.49 -2.84 8.00
CA ALA A 47 -0.13 -1.58 7.59
C ALA A 47 -1.15 -1.78 6.46
N ALA A 48 -0.82 -2.61 5.45
CA ALA A 48 -1.74 -2.92 4.36
C ALA A 48 -3.00 -3.66 4.84
N PHE A 49 -2.83 -4.62 5.77
CA PHE A 49 -3.96 -5.34 6.37
C PHE A 49 -4.87 -4.39 7.16
N GLU A 50 -4.31 -3.50 7.97
CA GLU A 50 -5.07 -2.52 8.74
C GLU A 50 -5.79 -1.51 7.85
N ALA A 51 -5.13 -1.00 6.81
CA ALA A 51 -5.74 -0.13 5.82
C ALA A 51 -6.95 -0.80 5.15
N GLY A 52 -6.83 -2.08 4.79
CA GLY A 52 -7.94 -2.87 4.26
C GLY A 52 -9.11 -3.03 5.24
N ARG A 53 -8.85 -3.33 6.52
CA ARG A 53 -9.89 -3.41 7.56
C ARG A 53 -10.59 -2.07 7.77
N ASN A 54 -9.83 -0.98 7.82
CA ASN A 54 -10.37 0.37 8.00
C ASN A 54 -11.24 0.77 6.79
N ALA A 55 -10.81 0.45 5.57
CA ALA A 55 -11.61 0.71 4.38
C ALA A 55 -12.97 -0.02 4.46
N ALA A 56 -12.97 -1.30 4.84
CA ALA A 56 -14.20 -2.08 5.01
C ALA A 56 -15.14 -1.48 6.07
N ALA A 57 -14.60 -1.08 7.23
CA ALA A 57 -15.39 -0.46 8.31
C ALA A 57 -16.02 0.89 7.89
N ASN A 58 -15.29 1.72 7.13
CA ASN A 58 -15.79 3.00 6.64
C ASN A 58 -16.89 2.84 5.57
N HIS A 59 -16.80 1.79 4.73
CA HIS A 59 -17.87 1.45 3.79
C HIS A 59 -19.18 1.08 4.50
N SER A 60 -19.12 0.42 5.66
CA SER A 60 -20.31 0.09 6.47
C SER A 60 -20.99 1.32 7.07
N GLN A 61 -20.24 2.36 7.44
CA GLN A 61 -20.80 3.61 7.97
C GLN A 61 -21.43 4.49 6.88
N THR A 62 -20.96 4.38 5.64
CA THR A 62 -21.49 5.18 4.51
C THR A 62 -22.84 4.66 3.99
N GLN A 63 -23.16 3.38 4.21
CA GLN A 63 -24.44 2.79 3.80
C GLN A 63 -25.59 3.04 4.79
N ALA A 64 -25.31 3.36 6.06
CA ALA A 64 -26.32 3.61 7.08
C ALA A 64 -26.96 5.02 7.04
N LYS A 65 -26.61 5.85 6.03
CA LYS A 65 -27.16 7.20 5.82
C LYS A 65 -27.97 7.33 4.52
N LYS A 66 -28.43 6.22 3.93
CA LYS A 66 -29.37 6.22 2.81
C LYS A 66 -30.75 5.75 3.25
#